data_AF-A0A4P5T3S5-F1
#
_entry.id   AF-A0A4P5T3S5-F1
#
_cell.length_a   1.000
_cell.length_b   1.000
_cell.length_c   1.000
_cell.angle_alpha   90.00
_cell.angle_beta   90.00
_cell.angle_gamma   90.00
#
_symmetry.space_group_name_H-M   'P 1'
#
loop_
_entity.id
_entity.type
_entity.pdbx_description
1 polymer ?
#
loop_
_entity_poly.entity_id
_entity_poly.type
_entity_poly.pdbx_seq_one_letter_code
_entity_poly.pdbx_strand_id
1 'polypeptide(L)'
;MKTMKIFLIGFFVFGSIYFAAAQTKPTAAKATAPAISAKATTQKAAVKALLPQVEIAQQIAQGQTAFAFLGKYNLYAGVQKTNIGTCTLNNDGSYTVTVNSDATNHGVGSYEYNADTKTLVWKGGLFLSNKYNGVFQKNNKLRIIFSKSTYAEKID
;
A
#
# COMPACT_ATOMS: atom_id res chain seq x y z
N MET A 1 -36.94 31.51 -13.34
CA MET A 1 -36.19 32.24 -12.29
C MET A 1 -36.88 32.00 -10.96
N LYS A 2 -36.25 31.23 -10.06
CA LYS A 2 -36.72 31.04 -8.68
C LYS A 2 -35.50 30.91 -7.77
N THR A 3 -35.55 31.69 -6.70
CA THR A 3 -34.49 32.19 -5.82
C THR A 3 -33.86 31.15 -4.90
N MET A 4 -32.54 31.16 -4.84
CA MET A 4 -31.69 30.45 -3.87
C MET A 4 -31.84 31.04 -2.46
N LYS A 5 -31.82 30.19 -1.43
CA LYS A 5 -31.50 30.59 -0.05
C LYS A 5 -30.25 29.83 0.38
N ILE A 6 -29.16 30.57 0.53
CA ILE A 6 -27.89 30.13 1.11
C ILE A 6 -27.99 30.36 2.62
N PHE A 7 -27.72 29.32 3.41
CA PHE A 7 -27.42 29.45 4.83
C PHE A 7 -25.96 29.07 5.04
N LEU A 8 -25.17 30.08 5.39
CA LEU A 8 -23.83 30.02 5.93
C LEU A 8 -23.97 30.05 7.47
N ILE A 9 -23.07 29.37 8.20
CA ILE A 9 -22.56 29.66 9.56
C ILE A 9 -22.23 28.35 10.28
N GLY A 10 -20.99 28.23 10.77
CA GLY A 10 -20.61 27.18 11.71
C GLY A 10 -19.11 26.97 11.87
N PHE A 11 -18.37 28.03 12.22
CA PHE A 11 -17.00 27.96 12.74
C PHE A 11 -16.99 27.20 14.07
N PHE A 12 -16.10 26.21 14.25
CA PHE A 12 -15.57 25.87 15.58
C PHE A 12 -14.10 25.43 15.49
N VAL A 13 -13.39 25.83 16.53
CA VAL A 13 -11.97 26.12 16.63
C VAL A 13 -11.40 25.24 17.74
N PHE A 14 -10.21 24.70 17.47
CA PHE A 14 -9.15 24.24 18.39
C PHE A 14 -9.31 22.95 19.20
N GLY A 15 -8.19 22.22 19.23
CA GLY A 15 -7.93 21.12 20.15
C GLY A 15 -6.58 20.46 19.85
N SER A 16 -5.47 21.16 20.05
CA SER A 16 -4.13 20.56 20.09
C SER A 16 -3.88 19.99 21.48
N ILE A 17 -3.36 18.76 21.56
CA ILE A 17 -2.69 18.24 22.76
C ILE A 17 -1.44 17.47 22.34
N TYR A 18 -0.29 17.98 22.79
CA TYR A 18 1.01 17.31 22.86
C TYR A 18 1.08 16.48 24.15
N PHE A 19 1.75 15.32 24.14
CA PHE A 19 2.53 14.67 25.22
C PHE A 19 2.93 13.27 24.71
N ALA A 20 4.06 12.65 25.02
CA ALA A 20 5.44 12.99 25.30
C ALA A 20 6.21 11.66 25.13
N ALA A 21 7.40 11.69 24.54
CA ALA A 21 8.25 10.52 24.38
C ALA A 21 9.00 10.24 25.69
N ALA A 22 9.00 8.99 26.16
CA ALA A 22 9.85 8.53 27.24
C ALA A 22 10.89 7.54 26.69
N GLN A 23 12.16 7.95 26.73
CA GLN A 23 13.34 7.11 26.54
C GLN A 23 13.68 6.41 27.86
N THR A 24 14.11 5.15 27.80
CA THR A 24 15.01 4.57 28.81
C THR A 24 16.14 3.79 28.13
N LYS A 25 17.37 4.29 28.30
CA LYS A 25 18.65 3.63 27.97
C LYS A 25 19.06 2.66 29.11
N PRO A 26 20.03 1.75 28.87
CA PRO A 26 20.20 0.47 29.57
C PRO A 26 21.21 0.53 30.72
N THR A 27 21.13 -0.48 31.59
CA THR A 27 22.13 -0.76 32.62
C THR A 27 22.84 -2.08 32.31
N ALA A 28 24.17 -2.02 32.18
CA ALA A 28 25.06 -3.17 32.08
C ALA A 28 25.51 -3.62 33.48
N ALA A 29 25.76 -4.92 33.67
CA ALA A 29 26.54 -5.45 34.77
C ALA A 29 27.34 -6.70 34.35
N LYS A 30 28.42 -6.95 35.08
CA LYS A 30 29.74 -7.42 34.64
C LYS A 30 30.07 -8.82 35.19
N ALA A 31 30.73 -9.61 34.33
CA ALA A 31 31.65 -10.76 34.47
C ALA A 31 31.86 -11.54 35.79
N THR A 32 31.95 -12.88 35.67
CA THR A 32 33.07 -13.71 36.22
C THR A 32 33.12 -15.13 35.59
N ALA A 33 34.32 -15.61 35.24
CA ALA A 33 34.69 -17.00 34.87
C ALA A 33 35.37 -17.68 36.11
N PRO A 34 35.73 -19.00 36.19
CA PRO A 34 36.41 -19.81 35.15
C PRO A 34 36.14 -21.35 35.06
N ALA A 35 36.52 -21.89 33.88
CA ALA A 35 37.07 -23.20 33.48
C ALA A 35 36.78 -24.53 34.23
N ILE A 36 36.26 -25.54 33.47
CA ILE A 36 36.68 -26.95 33.58
C ILE A 36 36.77 -27.57 32.17
N SER A 37 37.89 -28.23 31.90
CA SER A 37 38.24 -29.00 30.70
C SER A 37 37.64 -30.42 30.75
N ALA A 38 37.04 -30.89 29.65
CA ALA A 38 36.87 -32.32 29.36
C ALA A 38 37.06 -32.59 27.86
N LYS A 39 37.87 -33.60 27.56
CA LYS A 39 38.42 -33.93 26.24
C LYS A 39 37.53 -34.93 25.49
N ALA A 40 37.32 -34.59 24.20
CA ALA A 40 37.06 -35.43 23.03
C ALA A 40 35.80 -36.32 22.95
N THR A 41 34.95 -36.01 21.96
CA THR A 41 34.49 -37.01 21.00
C THR A 41 34.15 -36.34 19.67
N THR A 42 34.77 -36.83 18.59
CA THR A 42 34.47 -36.47 17.22
C THR A 42 33.02 -36.81 16.88
N GLN A 43 32.21 -35.81 16.53
CA GLN A 43 31.08 -35.99 15.63
C GLN A 43 31.13 -34.96 14.50
N LYS A 44 31.52 -35.49 13.36
CA LYS A 44 31.18 -35.08 12.01
C LYS A 44 29.73 -34.60 11.94
N ALA A 45 29.53 -33.29 11.90
CA ALA A 45 28.45 -32.66 11.18
C ALA A 45 28.94 -31.28 10.76
N ALA A 46 29.39 -31.16 9.52
CA ALA A 46 29.43 -29.85 8.88
C ALA A 46 27.98 -29.37 8.80
N VAL A 47 27.55 -28.60 9.81
CA VAL A 47 26.35 -27.78 9.69
C VAL A 47 26.73 -26.72 8.67
N LYS A 48 26.54 -27.05 7.40
CA LYS A 48 26.51 -26.11 6.30
C LYS A 48 25.35 -25.17 6.62
N ALA A 49 25.65 -24.09 7.33
CA ALA A 49 24.76 -22.97 7.58
C ALA A 49 24.52 -22.22 6.25
N LEU A 50 23.90 -22.90 5.27
CA LEU A 50 23.06 -22.21 4.30
C LEU A 50 21.71 -22.13 4.97
N LEU A 51 21.22 -20.94 5.30
CA LEU A 51 19.79 -20.59 5.27
C LEU A 51 19.45 -19.13 5.68
N PRO A 52 20.36 -18.22 6.11
CA PRO A 52 19.97 -16.81 6.26
C PRO A 52 19.72 -16.11 4.92
N GLN A 53 20.55 -16.39 3.91
CA GLN A 53 20.49 -15.69 2.62
C GLN A 53 19.21 -15.97 1.83
N VAL A 54 18.65 -17.17 1.92
CA VAL A 54 17.43 -17.55 1.19
C VAL A 54 16.22 -16.80 1.77
N GLU A 55 16.16 -16.70 3.10
CA GLU A 55 15.07 -16.01 3.80
C GLU A 55 15.15 -14.49 3.62
N ILE A 56 16.36 -13.91 3.68
CA ILE A 56 16.60 -12.48 3.38
C ILE A 56 16.24 -12.18 1.92
N ALA A 57 16.65 -13.02 0.96
CA ALA A 57 16.29 -12.84 -0.45
C ALA A 57 14.77 -12.94 -0.68
N GLN A 58 14.09 -13.84 0.03
CA GLN A 58 12.64 -13.98 -0.03
C GLN A 58 11.91 -12.78 0.58
N GLN A 59 12.38 -12.25 1.71
CA GLN A 59 11.85 -11.03 2.33
C GLN A 59 12.07 -9.79 1.45
N ILE A 60 13.24 -9.67 0.82
CA ILE A 60 13.51 -8.59 -0.15
C ILE A 60 12.62 -8.73 -1.38
N ALA A 61 12.44 -9.94 -1.91
CA ALA A 61 11.55 -10.20 -3.04
C ALA A 61 10.08 -9.89 -2.69
N GLN A 62 9.64 -10.21 -1.47
CA GLN A 62 8.32 -9.85 -0.95
C GLN A 62 8.17 -8.33 -0.79
N GLY A 63 9.19 -7.65 -0.26
CA GLY A 63 9.22 -6.18 -0.14
C GLY A 63 9.20 -5.46 -1.48
N GLN A 64 9.89 -5.99 -2.50
CA GLN A 64 9.84 -5.44 -3.86
C GLN A 64 8.51 -5.71 -4.57
N THR A 65 7.90 -6.88 -4.35
CA THR A 65 6.57 -7.18 -4.92
C THR A 65 5.46 -6.38 -4.25
N ALA A 66 5.62 -5.98 -2.99
CA ALA A 66 4.64 -5.18 -2.25
C ALA A 66 4.35 -3.82 -2.91
N PHE A 67 5.23 -3.29 -3.75
CA PHE A 67 5.03 -1.99 -4.43
C PHE A 67 4.85 -2.10 -5.94
N ALA A 68 4.87 -3.31 -6.50
CA ALA A 68 4.74 -3.51 -7.94
C ALA A 68 3.37 -3.05 -8.49
N PHE A 69 2.37 -2.86 -7.63
CA PHE A 69 1.05 -2.34 -8.00
C PHE A 69 0.96 -0.82 -8.00
N LEU A 70 1.96 -0.10 -7.50
CA LEU A 70 1.95 1.36 -7.54
C LEU A 70 2.21 1.87 -8.96
N GLY A 71 1.80 3.11 -9.21
CA GLY A 71 2.04 3.82 -10.46
C GLY A 71 0.76 4.18 -11.20
N LYS A 72 0.92 4.48 -12.50
CA LYS A 72 -0.14 5.02 -13.35
C LYS A 72 -0.89 3.93 -14.10
N TYR A 73 -2.19 4.15 -14.28
CA TYR A 73 -3.11 3.24 -14.94
C TYR A 73 -4.00 4.01 -15.92
N ASN A 74 -4.34 3.37 -17.04
CA ASN A 74 -5.39 3.81 -17.95
C ASN A 74 -6.74 3.27 -17.47
N LEU A 75 -7.74 4.13 -17.34
CA LEU A 75 -9.10 3.76 -16.96
C LEU A 75 -9.93 3.46 -18.19
N TYR A 76 -10.54 2.27 -18.22
CA TYR A 76 -11.42 1.82 -19.29
C TYR A 76 -12.82 1.55 -18.76
N ALA A 77 -13.84 2.01 -19.46
CA ALA A 77 -15.23 1.82 -19.07
C ALA A 77 -16.14 1.45 -20.25
N GLY A 78 -17.35 0.98 -19.92
CA GLY A 78 -18.38 0.60 -20.88
C GLY A 78 -18.15 -0.77 -21.53
N VAL A 79 -19.03 -1.12 -22.47
CA VAL A 79 -18.95 -2.38 -23.21
C VAL A 79 -17.77 -2.37 -24.18
N GLN A 80 -17.57 -1.25 -24.87
CA GLN A 80 -16.51 -1.05 -25.87
C GLN A 80 -15.11 -0.84 -25.28
N LYS A 81 -14.98 -0.81 -23.94
CA LYS A 81 -13.72 -0.59 -23.22
C LYS A 81 -13.01 0.69 -23.69
N THR A 82 -13.75 1.80 -23.69
CA THR A 82 -13.21 3.11 -24.07
C THR A 82 -12.29 3.63 -22.96
N ASN A 83 -11.13 4.17 -23.32
CA ASN A 83 -10.28 4.87 -22.35
C ASN A 83 -10.98 6.18 -21.95
N ILE A 84 -11.29 6.30 -20.66
CA ILE A 84 -12.01 7.45 -20.09
C ILE A 84 -11.11 8.35 -19.25
N GLY A 85 -9.86 7.96 -19.02
CA GLY A 85 -8.99 8.69 -18.10
C GLY A 85 -7.79 7.89 -17.64
N THR A 86 -7.15 8.42 -16.61
CA THR A 86 -6.03 7.77 -15.91
C THR A 86 -6.23 7.82 -14.41
N CYS A 87 -5.69 6.83 -13.69
CA CYS A 87 -5.51 6.93 -12.25
C CYS A 87 -4.06 6.66 -11.87
N THR A 88 -3.61 7.25 -10.76
CA THR A 88 -2.27 7.01 -10.21
C THR A 88 -2.42 6.54 -8.77
N LEU A 89 -1.82 5.39 -8.46
CA LEU A 89 -1.72 4.86 -7.09
C LEU A 89 -0.38 5.27 -6.48
N ASN A 90 -0.43 6.01 -5.37
CA ASN A 90 0.75 6.56 -4.70
C ASN A 90 1.14 5.70 -3.48
N ASN A 91 2.42 5.73 -3.09
CA ASN A 91 2.91 4.88 -2.00
C ASN A 91 2.36 5.25 -0.62
N ASP A 92 1.78 6.43 -0.46
CA ASP A 92 1.19 6.95 0.77
C ASP A 92 -0.26 6.48 1.00
N GLY A 93 -0.79 5.64 0.11
CA GLY A 93 -2.17 5.18 0.15
C GLY A 93 -3.17 6.18 -0.44
N SER A 94 -2.70 7.26 -1.07
CA SER A 94 -3.55 8.15 -1.87
C SER A 94 -3.61 7.71 -3.33
N TYR A 95 -4.67 8.11 -4.02
CA TYR A 95 -4.76 8.00 -5.47
C TYR A 95 -5.29 9.27 -6.11
N THR A 96 -4.90 9.50 -7.35
CA THR A 96 -5.45 10.57 -8.20
C THR A 96 -6.16 9.98 -9.41
N VAL A 97 -7.19 10.66 -9.91
CA VAL A 97 -7.95 10.28 -11.11
C VAL A 97 -8.08 11.52 -12.00
N THR A 98 -7.77 11.35 -13.27
CA THR A 98 -7.99 12.37 -14.31
C THR A 98 -8.92 11.78 -15.34
N VAL A 99 -10.02 12.46 -15.65
CA VAL A 99 -10.96 12.02 -16.69
C VAL A 99 -10.64 12.76 -17.98
N ASN A 100 -10.62 12.07 -19.12
CA ASN A 100 -10.18 12.68 -20.40
C ASN A 100 -11.03 13.87 -20.83
N SER A 101 -12.32 13.88 -20.48
CA SER A 101 -13.24 14.99 -20.75
C SER A 101 -12.96 16.24 -19.91
N ASP A 102 -12.16 16.11 -18.87
CA ASP A 102 -11.81 17.19 -17.94
C ASP A 102 -10.37 16.99 -17.44
N ALA A 103 -9.42 17.14 -18.34
CA ALA A 103 -8.00 16.92 -18.07
C ALA A 103 -7.40 17.93 -17.06
N THR A 104 -8.11 19.03 -16.80
CA THR A 104 -7.73 20.07 -15.84
C THR A 104 -8.10 19.75 -14.40
N ASN A 105 -9.11 18.89 -14.18
CA ASN A 105 -9.54 18.52 -12.85
C ASN A 105 -9.10 17.09 -12.50
N HIS A 106 -8.55 16.97 -11.29
CA HIS A 106 -8.14 15.68 -10.74
C HIS A 106 -8.99 15.36 -9.52
N GLY A 107 -9.62 14.18 -9.52
CA GLY A 107 -10.22 13.61 -8.32
C GLY A 107 -9.13 13.00 -7.45
N VAL A 108 -9.19 13.22 -6.14
CA VAL A 108 -8.28 12.60 -5.17
C VAL A 108 -9.06 11.66 -4.26
N GLY A 109 -8.45 10.56 -3.87
CA GLY A 109 -8.99 9.68 -2.85
C GLY A 109 -7.89 8.89 -2.15
N SER A 110 -8.31 7.93 -1.32
CA SER A 110 -7.41 7.07 -0.56
C SER A 110 -7.82 5.61 -0.65
N TYR A 111 -6.85 4.74 -0.45
CA TYR A 111 -7.00 3.30 -0.47
C TYR A 111 -6.11 2.63 0.57
N GLU A 112 -6.45 1.38 0.87
CA GLU A 112 -5.61 0.46 1.62
C GLU A 112 -5.38 -0.79 0.77
N TYR A 113 -4.14 -1.26 0.69
CA TYR A 113 -3.81 -2.48 -0.04
C TYR A 113 -3.76 -3.67 0.91
N ASN A 114 -4.53 -4.71 0.61
CA ASN A 114 -4.47 -5.99 1.29
C ASN A 114 -3.62 -6.95 0.45
N ALA A 115 -2.43 -7.27 0.95
CA ALA A 115 -1.46 -8.11 0.25
C ALA A 115 -1.91 -9.57 0.08
N ASP A 116 -2.61 -10.11 1.07
CA ASP A 116 -3.05 -11.52 1.08
C ASP A 116 -4.09 -11.78 -0.01
N THR A 117 -5.06 -10.89 -0.12
CA THR A 117 -6.16 -10.98 -1.09
C THR A 117 -5.83 -10.30 -2.42
N LYS A 118 -4.73 -9.54 -2.49
CA LYS A 118 -4.36 -8.69 -3.64
C LYS A 118 -5.52 -7.77 -4.05
N THR A 119 -6.06 -7.06 -3.06
CA THR A 119 -7.18 -6.13 -3.27
C THR A 119 -6.87 -4.73 -2.73
N LEU A 120 -7.47 -3.73 -3.37
CA LEU A 120 -7.54 -2.36 -2.90
C LEU A 120 -8.90 -2.15 -2.24
N VAL A 121 -8.88 -1.68 -1.00
CA VAL A 121 -10.06 -1.21 -0.29
C VAL A 121 -10.07 0.30 -0.37
N TRP A 122 -11.01 0.86 -1.13
CA TRP A 122 -11.16 2.31 -1.26
C TRP A 122 -11.67 2.91 0.05
N LYS A 123 -11.00 3.94 0.56
CA LYS A 123 -11.36 4.63 1.81
C LYS A 123 -11.93 6.03 1.55
N GLY A 124 -11.78 6.55 0.33
CA GLY A 124 -12.31 7.85 -0.06
C GLY A 124 -12.33 8.09 -1.56
N GLY A 125 -12.93 9.22 -1.96
CA GLY A 125 -12.92 9.72 -3.34
C GLY A 125 -13.91 9.02 -4.29
N LEU A 126 -13.62 9.14 -5.58
CA LEU A 126 -14.47 8.67 -6.68
C LEU A 126 -14.77 7.18 -6.60
N PHE A 127 -13.76 6.34 -6.33
CA PHE A 127 -13.91 4.89 -6.39
C PHE A 127 -14.75 4.33 -5.23
N LEU A 128 -14.63 4.91 -4.03
CA LEU A 128 -15.52 4.58 -2.92
C LEU A 128 -16.96 5.04 -3.20
N SER A 129 -17.13 6.28 -3.68
CA SER A 129 -18.46 6.87 -3.94
C SER A 129 -19.25 6.06 -4.98
N ASN A 130 -18.55 5.51 -5.98
CA ASN A 130 -19.14 4.66 -7.02
C ASN A 130 -19.20 3.17 -6.62
N LYS A 131 -18.80 2.81 -5.39
CA LYS A 131 -18.78 1.44 -4.87
C LYS A 131 -18.01 0.47 -5.78
N TYR A 132 -16.90 0.93 -6.34
CA TYR A 132 -16.08 0.07 -7.18
C TYR A 132 -15.31 -0.97 -6.35
N ASN A 133 -15.04 -2.10 -6.98
CA ASN A 133 -14.10 -3.09 -6.45
C ASN A 133 -12.65 -2.61 -6.66
N GLY A 134 -11.68 -3.32 -6.09
CA GLY A 134 -10.26 -3.02 -6.26
C GLY A 134 -9.43 -4.28 -6.45
N VAL A 135 -9.95 -5.28 -7.17
CA VAL A 135 -9.28 -6.59 -7.26
C VAL A 135 -8.19 -6.54 -8.32
N PHE A 136 -6.96 -6.95 -7.95
CA PHE A 136 -5.90 -7.09 -8.94
C PHE A 136 -6.05 -8.36 -9.75
N GLN A 137 -5.91 -8.24 -11.06
CA GLN A 137 -5.80 -9.36 -11.98
C GLN A 137 -4.55 -9.19 -12.83
N LYS A 138 -3.70 -10.21 -12.87
CA LYS A 138 -2.54 -10.24 -13.75
C LYS A 138 -2.89 -11.05 -14.99
N ASN A 139 -3.16 -10.35 -16.09
CA ASN A 139 -3.18 -10.95 -17.42
C ASN A 139 -1.85 -10.58 -18.10
N ASN A 140 -1.88 -10.10 -19.34
CA ASN A 140 -0.69 -9.56 -20.01
C ASN A 140 -0.10 -8.33 -19.31
N LYS A 141 -0.97 -7.53 -18.69
CA LYS A 141 -0.62 -6.38 -17.84
C LYS A 141 -1.33 -6.47 -16.50
N LEU A 142 -0.82 -5.75 -15.51
CA LEU A 142 -1.49 -5.63 -14.21
C LEU A 142 -2.76 -4.79 -14.37
N ARG A 143 -3.90 -5.34 -13.96
CA ARG A 143 -5.19 -4.67 -14.02
C ARG A 143 -5.84 -4.57 -12.64
N ILE A 144 -6.58 -3.49 -12.45
CA ILE A 144 -7.49 -3.30 -11.32
C ILE A 144 -8.91 -3.47 -11.85
N ILE A 145 -9.64 -4.45 -11.36
CA ILE A 145 -11.01 -4.71 -11.78
C ILE A 145 -11.95 -3.96 -10.85
N PHE A 146 -12.63 -2.94 -11.39
CA PHE A 146 -13.63 -2.16 -10.65
C PHE A 146 -15.01 -2.80 -10.78
N SER A 147 -15.36 -3.28 -11.98
CA SER A 147 -16.63 -3.97 -12.29
C SER A 147 -16.49 -4.83 -13.56
N LYS A 148 -17.56 -5.51 -13.98
CA LYS A 148 -17.58 -6.27 -15.24
C LYS A 148 -17.27 -5.40 -16.47
N SER A 149 -17.69 -4.13 -16.44
CA SER A 149 -17.51 -3.20 -17.55
C SER A 149 -16.32 -2.26 -17.38
N THR A 150 -15.79 -2.10 -16.16
CA THR A 150 -14.82 -1.04 -15.83
C THR A 150 -13.56 -1.61 -15.20
N TYR A 151 -12.39 -1.26 -15.73
CA TYR A 151 -11.09 -1.68 -15.20
C TYR A 151 -10.01 -0.61 -15.42
N ALA A 152 -8.92 -0.69 -14.65
CA ALA A 152 -7.70 0.06 -14.90
C ALA A 152 -6.62 -0.89 -15.42
N GLU A 153 -5.79 -0.47 -16.37
CA GLU A 153 -4.62 -1.23 -16.82
C GLU A 153 -3.34 -0.43 -16.59
N LYS A 154 -2.32 -1.06 -15.99
CA LYS A 154 -1.06 -0.40 -15.64
C LYS A 154 -0.35 0.09 -16.91
N ILE A 155 0.15 1.32 -16.84
CA ILE A 155 1.03 1.90 -17.85
C ILE A 155 2.45 1.52 -17.42
N ASP A 156 3.15 0.80 -18.29
CA ASP A 156 4.54 0.39 -18.08
C ASP A 156 5.51 1.57 -18.33
#